data_AF-A0A2C6CLW7-F1
#
_entry.id   AF-A0A2C6CLW7-F1
#
_cell.length_a   1.000
_cell.length_b   1.000
_cell.length_c   1.000
_cell.angle_alpha   90.00
_cell.angle_beta   90.00
_cell.angle_gamma   90.00
#
_symmetry.space_group_name_H-M   'P 1'
#
loop_
_entity.id
_entity.type
_entity.pdbx_description
1 polymer ?
#
loop_
_entity_poly.entity_id
_entity_poly.type
_entity_poly.pdbx_seq_one_letter_code
_entity_poly.pdbx_strand_id
1 'polypeptide(L)'
;MMNVKIFFIFLLTWVQSCDQTNLESFSYPKIAGFWKCQYSDDLKYGPPFCEVTDSTFNYWNDDAGFLPSYNYIVSNDSLFFNGVNNVDRKPDFIGKIHSSSESSFQLIRSTDTIVFEKSSKEYFFNETGESW
;
A
#
# COMPACT_ATOMS: atom_id res chain seq x y z
N MET A 1 -9.69 -28.48 -68.26
CA MET A 1 -8.63 -28.38 -67.24
C MET A 1 -8.34 -26.91 -66.97
N MET A 2 -8.82 -26.37 -65.85
CA MET A 2 -8.33 -25.15 -65.20
C MET A 2 -8.93 -25.13 -63.79
N ASN A 3 -8.12 -25.44 -62.77
CA ASN A 3 -8.51 -25.31 -61.37
C ASN A 3 -8.03 -23.94 -60.88
N VAL A 4 -8.96 -23.03 -60.64
CA VAL A 4 -8.68 -21.74 -60.02
C VAL A 4 -8.55 -21.96 -58.51
N LYS A 5 -7.35 -21.78 -57.96
CA LYS A 5 -7.12 -21.76 -56.51
C LYS A 5 -7.50 -20.39 -55.97
N ILE A 6 -8.55 -20.31 -55.18
CA ILE A 6 -8.92 -19.11 -54.41
C ILE A 6 -8.07 -19.11 -53.14
N PHE A 7 -7.16 -18.15 -53.02
CA PHE A 7 -6.42 -17.87 -51.79
C PHE A 7 -7.28 -16.94 -50.91
N PHE A 8 -7.75 -17.43 -49.77
CA PHE A 8 -8.33 -16.60 -48.72
C PHE A 8 -7.18 -15.98 -47.90
N ILE A 9 -6.99 -14.66 -48.04
CA ILE A 9 -6.09 -13.88 -47.18
C ILE A 9 -6.95 -13.37 -46.02
N PHE A 10 -6.77 -13.92 -44.83
CA PHE A 10 -7.30 -13.33 -43.60
C PHE A 10 -6.37 -12.20 -43.16
N LEU A 11 -6.79 -10.95 -43.41
CA LEU A 11 -6.18 -9.77 -42.79
C LEU A 11 -6.66 -9.68 -41.34
N LEU A 12 -5.83 -10.12 -40.40
CA LEU A 12 -5.96 -9.81 -38.98
C LEU A 12 -5.52 -8.36 -38.76
N THR A 13 -6.46 -7.42 -38.79
CA THR A 13 -6.22 -6.07 -38.31
C THR A 13 -6.15 -6.10 -36.78
N TRP A 14 -4.94 -5.96 -36.25
CA TRP A 14 -4.70 -5.60 -34.86
C TRP A 14 -5.30 -4.23 -34.59
N VAL A 15 -6.54 -4.21 -34.11
CA VAL A 15 -7.03 -3.05 -33.37
C VAL A 15 -6.41 -3.19 -31.99
N GLN A 16 -5.31 -2.47 -31.74
CA GLN A 16 -4.87 -2.19 -30.38
C GLN A 16 -6.03 -1.45 -29.71
N SER A 17 -6.86 -2.18 -28.97
CA SER A 17 -7.64 -1.59 -27.92
C SER A 17 -6.64 -0.91 -26.99
N CYS A 18 -6.68 0.42 -26.99
CA CYS A 18 -6.11 1.21 -25.94
C CYS A 18 -6.73 0.69 -24.66
N ASP A 19 -6.00 -0.13 -23.91
CA ASP A 19 -6.37 -0.50 -22.56
C ASP A 19 -6.51 0.82 -21.82
N GLN A 20 -7.76 1.25 -21.64
CA GLN A 20 -8.11 2.02 -20.48
C GLN A 20 -7.61 1.18 -19.33
N THR A 21 -6.46 1.56 -18.78
CA THR A 21 -6.00 1.08 -17.49
C THR A 21 -7.18 1.25 -16.57
N ASN A 22 -7.92 0.16 -16.37
CA ASN A 22 -8.76 0.00 -15.22
C ASN A 22 -7.79 0.28 -14.08
N LEU A 23 -7.88 1.49 -13.55
CA LEU A 23 -7.61 1.74 -12.15
C LEU A 23 -8.68 0.93 -11.43
N GLU A 24 -8.57 -0.40 -11.49
CA GLU A 24 -9.11 -1.25 -10.47
C GLU A 24 -8.51 -0.63 -9.22
N SER A 25 -9.35 0.02 -8.44
CA SER A 25 -9.08 0.17 -7.03
C SER A 25 -8.82 -1.25 -6.56
N PHE A 26 -7.56 -1.65 -6.54
CA PHE A 26 -7.10 -2.83 -5.83
C PHE A 26 -7.43 -2.50 -4.39
N SER A 27 -8.68 -2.78 -4.01
CA SER A 27 -9.08 -2.96 -2.63
C SER A 27 -8.23 -4.13 -2.19
N TYR A 28 -7.02 -3.84 -1.70
CA TYR A 28 -6.20 -4.80 -1.01
C TYR A 28 -6.87 -4.98 0.34
N PRO A 29 -7.65 -6.05 0.54
CA PRO A 29 -8.25 -6.26 1.84
C PRO A 29 -7.19 -6.97 2.65
N LYS A 30 -6.45 -6.26 3.50
CA LYS A 30 -5.75 -6.85 4.67
C LYS A 30 -4.97 -5.89 5.55
N ILE A 31 -4.58 -4.70 5.06
CA ILE A 31 -3.81 -3.75 5.89
C ILE A 31 -4.63 -2.53 6.34
N ALA A 32 -5.86 -2.36 5.85
CA ALA A 32 -6.75 -1.32 6.34
C ALA A 32 -7.12 -1.56 7.81
N GLY A 33 -7.01 -0.52 8.63
CA GLY A 33 -7.25 -0.63 10.06
C GLY A 33 -6.48 0.38 10.89
N PHE A 34 -6.70 0.28 12.19
CA PHE A 34 -5.93 0.98 13.20
C PHE A 34 -4.93 -0.02 13.81
N TRP A 35 -3.67 0.37 13.87
CA TRP A 35 -2.57 -0.53 14.20
C TRP A 35 -1.64 0.08 15.23
N LYS A 36 -1.18 -0.76 16.16
CA LYS A 36 0.01 -0.48 16.96
C LYS A 36 1.23 -1.05 16.24
N CYS A 37 2.30 -0.27 16.15
CA CYS A 37 3.52 -0.64 15.44
C CYS A 37 4.59 -1.08 16.45
N GLN A 38 5.17 -2.26 16.23
CA GLN A 38 6.30 -2.79 16.99
C GLN A 38 7.50 -2.96 16.06
N TYR A 39 8.65 -2.44 16.46
CA TYR A 39 9.89 -2.46 15.67
C TYR A 39 10.80 -3.58 16.19
N SER A 40 11.47 -4.31 15.29
CA SER A 40 12.26 -5.50 15.64
C SER A 40 13.58 -5.23 16.37
N ASP A 41 13.89 -3.98 16.71
CA ASP A 41 15.09 -3.56 17.44
C ASP A 41 14.77 -2.41 18.40
N ASP A 42 15.67 -2.13 19.36
CA ASP A 42 15.68 -1.04 20.36
C ASP A 42 15.63 0.40 19.77
N LEU A 43 15.24 0.54 18.50
CA LEU A 43 14.98 1.78 17.80
C LEU A 43 13.76 2.46 18.43
N LYS A 44 14.04 3.25 19.47
CA LYS A 44 13.18 4.22 20.16
C LYS A 44 12.43 5.23 19.28
N TYR A 45 12.57 5.14 17.96
CA TYR A 45 12.11 6.14 17.02
C TYR A 45 11.32 5.48 15.89
N GLY A 46 10.06 5.20 16.19
CA GLY A 46 9.08 4.80 15.20
C GLY A 46 7.69 5.19 15.68
N PRO A 47 6.77 5.65 14.80
CA PRO A 47 5.41 5.97 15.20
C PRO A 47 4.77 4.73 15.85
N PRO A 48 4.30 4.81 17.12
CA PRO A 48 3.72 3.66 17.79
C PRO A 48 2.33 3.32 17.27
N PHE A 49 1.67 4.23 16.54
CA PHE A 49 0.33 4.01 16.00
C PHE A 49 0.19 4.50 14.56
N CYS A 50 -0.63 3.78 13.79
CA CYS A 50 -1.03 4.21 12.47
C CYS A 50 -2.49 3.83 12.14
N GLU A 51 -3.08 4.61 11.24
CA GLU A 51 -4.37 4.30 10.63
C GLU A 51 -4.18 4.18 9.13
N VAL A 52 -4.55 3.04 8.58
CA VAL A 52 -4.53 2.77 7.15
C VAL A 52 -5.96 2.72 6.67
N THR A 53 -6.30 3.59 5.73
CA THR A 53 -7.61 3.62 5.07
C THR A 53 -7.49 3.02 3.66
N ASP A 54 -8.53 3.15 2.85
CA ASP A 54 -8.49 2.70 1.45
C ASP A 54 -7.48 3.47 0.59
N SER A 55 -7.05 4.67 1.03
CA SER A 55 -6.19 5.55 0.23
C SER A 55 -5.04 6.20 1.01
N THR A 56 -5.12 6.25 2.34
CA THR A 56 -4.16 6.97 3.17
C THR A 56 -3.51 6.10 4.23
N PHE A 57 -2.30 6.49 4.59
CA PHE A 57 -1.52 5.98 5.70
C PHE A 57 -1.22 7.15 6.65
N ASN A 58 -1.89 7.17 7.78
CA ASN A 58 -1.76 8.18 8.83
C ASN A 58 -0.89 7.65 9.96
N TYR A 59 -0.02 8.49 10.52
CA TYR A 59 0.93 8.09 11.56
C TYR A 59 0.90 9.06 12.72
N TRP A 60 1.13 8.53 13.92
CA TRP A 60 1.40 9.33 15.10
C TRP A 60 2.70 8.86 15.76
N ASN A 61 3.54 9.80 16.20
CA ASN A 61 4.78 9.56 16.93
C ASN A 61 4.82 10.43 18.19
N ASP A 62 5.24 9.88 19.34
CA ASP A 62 5.41 10.58 20.62
C ASP A 62 6.16 11.92 20.48
N ASP A 63 7.21 11.97 19.66
CA ASP A 63 8.07 13.15 19.51
C ASP A 63 7.47 14.25 18.60
N ALA A 64 6.70 13.85 17.59
CA ALA A 64 6.28 14.72 16.49
C ALA A 64 4.75 14.92 16.41
N GLY A 65 3.99 14.21 17.25
CA GLY A 65 2.55 14.12 17.14
C GLY A 65 2.10 13.46 15.84
N PHE A 66 0.99 13.95 15.29
CA PHE A 66 0.44 13.47 14.03
C PHE A 66 1.30 13.90 12.84
N LEU A 67 1.79 12.93 12.08
CA LEU A 67 2.55 13.18 10.85
C LEU A 67 1.62 13.34 9.65
N PRO A 68 2.04 14.06 8.58
CA PRO A 68 1.23 14.21 7.37
C PRO A 68 0.75 12.86 6.82
N SER A 69 -0.53 12.79 6.46
CA SER A 69 -1.13 11.62 5.80
C SER A 69 -0.40 11.31 4.50
N TYR A 70 0.04 10.07 4.29
CA TYR A 70 0.62 9.65 3.02
C TYR A 70 -0.42 8.95 2.16
N ASN A 71 -0.49 9.28 0.88
CA ASN A 71 -1.15 8.37 -0.06
C ASN A 71 -0.24 7.14 -0.22
N TYR A 72 -0.83 5.95 -0.32
CA TYR A 72 -0.04 4.74 -0.50
C TYR A 72 -0.53 3.89 -1.67
N ILE A 73 0.39 3.06 -2.16
CA ILE A 73 0.13 2.06 -3.18
C ILE A 73 0.73 0.75 -2.68
N VAL A 74 -0.02 -0.34 -2.78
CA VAL A 74 0.53 -1.69 -2.66
C VAL A 74 0.62 -2.29 -4.05
N SER A 75 1.75 -2.90 -4.38
CA SER A 75 1.95 -3.60 -5.66
C SER A 75 2.95 -4.74 -5.47
N ASN A 76 2.58 -5.96 -5.86
CA ASN A 76 3.42 -7.16 -5.69
C ASN A 76 4.00 -7.27 -4.27
N ASP A 77 3.11 -7.18 -3.27
CA ASP A 77 3.42 -7.18 -1.84
C ASP A 77 4.37 -6.06 -1.39
N SER A 78 4.63 -5.05 -2.22
CA SER A 78 5.49 -3.92 -1.90
C SER A 78 4.64 -2.71 -1.57
N LEU A 79 4.92 -2.07 -0.43
CA LEU A 79 4.28 -0.84 -0.01
C LEU A 79 5.10 0.36 -0.50
N PHE A 80 4.43 1.30 -1.14
CA PHE A 80 5.00 2.54 -1.64
C PHE A 80 4.20 3.73 -1.13
N PHE A 81 4.89 4.83 -0.84
CA PHE A 81 4.24 6.11 -0.52
C PHE A 81 4.34 7.08 -1.67
N ASN A 82 3.21 7.71 -1.98
CA ASN A 82 3.14 8.82 -2.90
C ASN A 82 3.08 10.12 -2.09
N GLY A 83 4.09 10.98 -2.29
CA GLY A 83 4.15 12.25 -1.58
C GLY A 83 2.94 13.12 -1.92
N VAL A 84 2.25 13.62 -0.89
CA VAL A 84 0.99 14.39 -1.02
C VAL A 84 1.09 15.59 -1.97
N ASN A 85 2.30 16.14 -2.13
CA ASN A 85 2.53 17.43 -2.79
C ASN A 85 3.37 17.35 -4.08
N ASN A 86 3.65 16.15 -4.61
CA ASN A 86 4.46 16.06 -5.83
C ASN A 86 4.05 14.88 -6.71
N VAL A 87 3.04 15.12 -7.55
CA VAL A 87 2.49 14.15 -8.50
C VAL A 87 3.51 13.64 -9.52
N ASP A 88 4.62 14.36 -9.74
CA ASP A 88 5.69 13.96 -10.65
C ASP A 88 6.79 13.12 -9.98
N ARG A 89 6.73 12.98 -8.64
CA ARG A 89 7.70 12.16 -7.90
C ARG A 89 7.29 10.70 -7.96
N LYS A 90 8.25 9.84 -8.29
CA LYS A 90 8.06 8.38 -8.21
C LYS A 90 7.72 7.98 -6.76
N PRO A 91 6.78 7.05 -6.55
CA PRO A 91 6.48 6.54 -5.22
C PRO A 91 7.74 6.01 -4.52
N ASP A 92 7.91 6.36 -3.25
CA ASP A 92 9.02 5.90 -2.44
C ASP A 92 8.72 4.49 -1.92
N PHE A 93 9.58 3.51 -2.20
CA PHE A 93 9.46 2.17 -1.68
C PHE A 93 9.73 2.16 -0.17
N ILE A 94 8.79 1.61 0.61
CA ILE A 94 8.88 1.56 2.07
C ILE A 94 9.33 0.18 2.53
N GLY A 95 8.75 -0.89 1.98
CA GLY A 95 9.04 -2.25 2.39
C GLY A 95 8.15 -3.29 1.70
N LYS A 96 8.41 -4.57 2.00
CA LYS A 96 7.57 -5.69 1.55
C LYS A 96 6.66 -6.16 2.67
N ILE A 97 5.38 -6.30 2.36
CA ILE A 97 4.38 -6.95 3.18
C ILE A 97 4.69 -8.45 3.15
N HIS A 98 5.17 -8.99 4.26
CA HIS A 98 5.57 -10.39 4.35
C HIS A 98 4.38 -11.30 4.69
N SER A 99 3.49 -10.83 5.56
CA SER A 99 2.29 -11.53 5.99
C SER A 99 1.21 -10.51 6.34
N SER A 100 -0.06 -10.88 6.14
CA SER A 100 -1.19 -10.04 6.53
C SER A 100 -2.46 -10.84 6.82
N SER A 101 -3.17 -10.43 7.87
CA SER A 101 -4.36 -11.03 8.46
C SER A 101 -5.26 -9.94 9.04
N GLU A 102 -6.43 -10.33 9.59
CA GLU A 102 -7.32 -9.37 10.25
C GLU A 102 -6.72 -8.75 11.52
N SER A 103 -5.82 -9.48 12.19
CA SER A 103 -5.24 -9.08 13.47
C SER A 103 -3.81 -8.54 13.37
N SER A 104 -3.10 -8.76 12.27
CA SER A 104 -1.75 -8.24 12.09
C SER A 104 -1.26 -8.26 10.65
N PHE A 105 -0.26 -7.43 10.36
CA PHE A 105 0.60 -7.59 9.18
C PHE A 105 2.05 -7.23 9.49
N GLN A 106 2.99 -7.68 8.67
CA GLN A 106 4.41 -7.42 8.84
C GLN A 106 4.99 -6.72 7.61
N LEU A 107 5.74 -5.65 7.84
CA LEU A 107 6.50 -4.94 6.81
C LEU A 107 7.98 -5.17 7.02
N ILE A 108 8.60 -5.89 6.08
CA ILE A 108 10.06 -6.10 6.05
C ILE A 108 10.67 -4.97 5.23
N ARG A 109 11.54 -4.18 5.86
CA ARG A 109 12.36 -3.15 5.21
C ARG A 109 13.78 -3.67 5.05
N SER A 110 14.63 -2.89 4.39
CA SER A 110 16.05 -3.25 4.22
C SER A 110 16.82 -3.32 5.54
N THR A 111 16.35 -2.61 6.57
CA THR A 111 17.05 -2.41 7.84
C THR A 111 16.41 -3.12 9.03
N ASP A 112 15.12 -3.42 8.95
CA ASP A 112 14.33 -3.86 10.09
C ASP A 112 13.00 -4.49 9.66
N THR A 113 12.27 -5.05 10.62
CA THR A 113 10.89 -5.50 10.46
C THR A 113 9.98 -4.71 11.37
N ILE A 114 8.86 -4.25 10.83
CA ILE A 114 7.78 -3.63 11.59
C ILE A 114 6.62 -4.62 11.65
N VAL A 115 6.16 -4.91 12.85
CA VAL A 115 4.93 -5.67 13.10
C VAL A 115 3.81 -4.68 13.40
N PHE A 116 2.73 -4.77 12.64
CA PHE A 116 1.52 -3.99 12.84
C PHE A 116 0.49 -4.90 13.49
N GLU A 117 0.11 -4.63 14.72
CA GLU A 117 -0.89 -5.38 15.47
C GLU A 117 -2.19 -4.58 15.54
N LYS A 118 -3.32 -5.25 15.31
CA LYS A 118 -4.63 -4.61 15.31
C LYS A 118 -4.89 -3.95 16.65
N SER A 119 -5.34 -2.70 16.61
CA SER A 119 -5.62 -1.91 17.81
C SER A 119 -6.89 -1.07 17.60
N SER A 120 -7.14 -0.14 18.50
CA SER A 120 -8.29 0.77 18.47
C SER A 120 -7.89 2.19 18.88
N LYS A 121 -8.69 3.17 18.45
CA LYS A 121 -8.54 4.57 18.87
C LYS A 121 -8.74 4.75 20.38
N GLU A 122 -9.56 3.89 21.00
CA GLU A 122 -9.74 3.86 22.46
C GLU A 122 -8.46 3.40 23.17
N TYR A 123 -7.82 2.33 22.68
CA TYR A 123 -6.56 1.87 23.24
C TYR A 123 -5.46 2.93 23.07
N PHE A 124 -5.40 3.58 21.90
CA PHE A 124 -4.52 4.73 21.67
C PHE A 124 -4.73 5.83 22.72
N PHE A 125 -5.96 6.31 22.91
CA PHE A 125 -6.26 7.35 23.90
C PHE A 125 -5.87 6.94 25.32
N ASN A 126 -6.12 5.67 25.69
CA ASN A 126 -5.76 5.17 27.01
C ASN A 126 -4.24 5.08 27.23
N GLU A 127 -3.46 4.85 26.18
CA GLU A 127 -2.00 4.73 26.26
C GLU A 127 -1.31 6.10 26.18
N THR A 128 -1.81 7.02 25.36
CA THR A 128 -1.14 8.29 25.04
C THR A 128 -1.78 9.51 25.70
N GLY A 129 -3.07 9.44 26.06
CA GLY A 129 -3.88 10.59 26.47
C GLY A 129 -4.35 11.48 25.31
N GLU A 130 -3.97 11.14 24.07
CA GLU A 130 -4.25 11.93 22.88
C GLU A 130 -5.48 11.43 22.12
N SER A 131 -6.13 12.34 21.40
CA SER A 131 -7.22 12.01 20.47
C SER A 131 -6.67 11.83 19.06
N TRP A 132 -7.14 10.79 18.35
CA TRP A 132 -6.75 10.54 16.95
C TRP A 132 -7.43 11.48 15.97
#